data_AF-A0A3B0MDV4-F1
#
_entry.id   AF-A0A3B0MDV4-F1
#
_cell.length_a   1.000
_cell.length_b   1.000
_cell.length_c   1.000
_cell.angle_alpha   90.00
_cell.angle_beta   90.00
_cell.angle_gamma   90.00
#
_symmetry.space_group_name_H-M   'P 1'
#
loop_
_entity.id
_entity.type
_entity.pdbx_description
1 polymer ?
#
loop_
_entity_poly.entity_id
_entity_poly.type
_entity_poly.pdbx_seq_one_letter_code
_entity_poly.pdbx_strand_id
1 'polypeptide(L)'
;MVKLSRYLKAVCFALLMTAQAAMGVDRITPDMVSVALEGQGYTVESVTRTLLGRVRIIASLGPIWREIVLDASSGQILRDYAIEFTPSDMPDPDPGDMPRGGDLVENPNELSLQN
;
A
#
# COMPACT_ATOMS: atom_id res chain seq x y z
N MET A 1 -21.55 -30.79 44.98
CA MET A 1 -20.93 -29.48 44.60
C MET A 1 -20.12 -29.51 43.29
N VAL A 2 -20.20 -30.56 42.43
CA VAL A 2 -19.38 -30.67 41.20
C VAL A 2 -20.03 -30.03 39.95
N LYS A 3 -21.37 -29.88 39.94
CA LYS A 3 -22.11 -29.33 38.79
C LYS A 3 -21.83 -27.82 38.58
N LEU A 4 -21.65 -27.06 39.66
CA LEU A 4 -21.39 -25.60 39.61
C LEU A 4 -20.06 -25.26 38.94
N SER A 5 -19.03 -26.09 39.16
CA SER A 5 -17.71 -25.97 38.52
C SER A 5 -17.76 -26.20 37.01
N ARG A 6 -18.66 -27.07 36.53
CA ARG A 6 -18.84 -27.33 35.09
C ARG A 6 -19.49 -26.16 34.37
N TYR A 7 -20.49 -25.53 34.99
CA TYR A 7 -21.12 -24.33 34.43
C TYR A 7 -20.17 -23.12 34.44
N LEU A 8 -19.34 -22.98 35.48
CA LEU A 8 -18.34 -21.90 35.55
C LEU A 8 -17.30 -22.00 34.42
N LYS A 9 -16.84 -23.22 34.09
CA LYS A 9 -15.95 -23.47 32.95
C LYS A 9 -16.63 -23.21 31.61
N ALA A 10 -17.90 -23.59 31.47
CA ALA A 10 -18.68 -23.35 30.24
C ALA A 10 -18.94 -21.87 30.00
N VAL A 11 -19.20 -21.08 31.06
CA VAL A 11 -19.36 -19.62 30.98
C VAL A 11 -18.05 -18.94 30.59
N CYS A 12 -16.92 -19.33 31.18
CA CYS A 12 -15.61 -18.81 30.75
C CYS A 12 -15.30 -19.13 29.27
N PHE A 13 -15.64 -20.35 28.81
CA PHE A 13 -15.45 -20.74 27.41
C PHE A 13 -16.35 -19.94 26.45
N ALA A 14 -17.59 -19.65 26.84
CA ALA A 14 -18.49 -18.80 26.06
C ALA A 14 -18.03 -17.33 26.00
N LEU A 15 -17.49 -16.78 27.10
CA LEU A 15 -16.92 -15.43 27.12
C LEU A 15 -15.67 -15.30 26.22
N LEU A 16 -14.82 -16.33 26.17
CA LEU A 16 -13.64 -16.36 25.31
C LEU A 16 -14.00 -16.37 23.82
N MET A 17 -15.13 -16.96 23.43
CA MET A 17 -15.60 -16.99 22.04
C MET A 17 -16.14 -15.63 21.56
N THR A 18 -16.67 -14.79 22.45
CA THR A 18 -17.17 -13.45 22.09
C THR A 18 -16.06 -12.40 21.92
N ALA A 19 -14.82 -12.70 22.34
CA ALA A 19 -13.71 -11.75 22.26
C ALA A 19 -13.03 -11.68 20.88
N GLN A 20 -13.41 -12.53 19.92
CA GLN A 20 -12.73 -12.61 18.61
C GLN A 20 -13.24 -11.60 17.57
N ALA A 21 -14.23 -10.76 17.89
CA ALA A 21 -14.88 -9.87 16.91
C ALA A 21 -14.18 -8.51 16.69
N ALA A 22 -13.00 -8.27 17.28
CA ALA A 22 -12.30 -6.98 17.21
C ALA A 22 -10.94 -7.03 16.49
N MET A 23 -10.64 -8.11 15.77
CA MET A 23 -9.53 -8.11 14.80
C MET A 23 -9.97 -7.30 13.57
N GLY A 24 -9.74 -5.99 13.61
CA GLY A 24 -9.92 -5.14 12.43
C GLY A 24 -9.07 -5.67 11.28
N VAL A 25 -9.62 -5.71 10.07
CA VAL A 25 -8.84 -5.98 8.86
C VAL A 25 -7.77 -4.91 8.76
N ASP A 26 -6.48 -5.29 8.74
CA ASP A 26 -5.39 -4.35 8.55
C ASP A 26 -5.61 -3.61 7.22
N ARG A 27 -5.88 -2.30 7.32
CA ARG A 27 -6.15 -1.45 6.17
C ARG A 27 -4.84 -0.85 5.69
N ILE A 28 -4.54 -1.02 4.40
CA ILE A 28 -3.39 -0.35 3.78
C ILE A 28 -3.61 1.17 3.85
N THR A 29 -2.65 1.87 4.45
CA THR A 29 -2.64 3.33 4.51
C THR A 29 -1.66 3.91 3.48
N PRO A 30 -1.80 5.19 3.10
CA PRO A 30 -0.80 5.86 2.25
C PRO A 30 0.61 5.75 2.82
N ASP A 31 0.77 5.92 4.14
CA ASP A 31 2.07 5.88 4.79
C ASP A 31 2.70 4.48 4.71
N MET A 32 1.91 3.40 4.83
CA MET A 32 2.40 2.03 4.63
C MET A 32 2.91 1.82 3.21
N VAL A 33 2.24 2.40 2.21
CA VAL A 33 2.66 2.31 0.81
C VAL A 33 3.95 3.11 0.59
N SER A 34 4.03 4.34 1.11
CA SER A 34 5.25 5.16 1.04
C SER A 34 6.44 4.45 1.67
N VAL A 35 6.29 3.91 2.88
CA VAL A 35 7.34 3.15 3.56
C VAL A 35 7.74 1.89 2.78
N ALA A 36 6.77 1.19 2.19
CA ALA A 36 7.07 0.01 1.37
C ALA A 36 7.84 0.37 0.08
N LEU A 37 7.53 1.50 -0.54
CA LEU A 37 8.24 2.02 -1.72
C LEU A 37 9.66 2.45 -1.37
N GLU A 38 9.83 3.19 -0.28
CA GLU A 38 11.16 3.58 0.25
C GLU A 38 12.01 2.35 0.59
N GLY A 39 11.40 1.32 1.20
CA GLY A 39 12.06 0.05 1.46
C GLY A 39 12.49 -0.72 0.20
N GLN A 40 11.87 -0.45 -0.95
CA GLN A 40 12.26 -0.97 -2.26
C GLN A 40 13.31 -0.09 -2.97
N GLY A 41 13.73 1.03 -2.36
CA GLY A 41 14.71 1.97 -2.91
C GLY A 41 14.11 3.12 -3.71
N TYR A 42 12.78 3.21 -3.83
CA TYR A 42 12.15 4.35 -4.49
C TYR A 42 12.23 5.61 -3.62
N THR A 43 12.33 6.76 -4.26
CA THR A 43 12.10 8.07 -3.64
C THR A 43 10.63 8.45 -3.84
N VAL A 44 9.91 8.75 -2.77
CA VAL A 44 8.52 9.23 -2.87
C VAL A 44 8.52 10.70 -3.26
N GLU A 45 8.10 10.99 -4.49
CA GLU A 45 8.09 12.34 -5.07
C GLU A 45 6.86 13.14 -4.62
N SER A 46 5.71 12.49 -4.47
CA SER A 46 4.51 13.14 -3.98
C SER A 46 3.48 12.18 -3.40
N VAL A 47 2.68 12.70 -2.45
CA VAL A 47 1.49 12.04 -1.91
C VAL A 47 0.36 13.07 -1.92
N THR A 48 -0.64 12.86 -2.78
CA THR A 48 -1.73 13.83 -2.98
C THR A 48 -3.09 13.19 -2.78
N ARG A 49 -3.93 13.80 -1.94
CA ARG A 49 -5.36 13.46 -1.83
C ARG A 49 -6.14 14.16 -2.93
N THR A 50 -6.99 13.39 -3.61
CA THR A 50 -7.92 13.88 -4.62
C THR A 50 -9.26 14.25 -3.98
N LEU A 51 -10.08 15.01 -4.70
CA LEU A 51 -11.44 15.38 -4.25
C LEU A 51 -12.39 14.18 -4.08
N LEU A 52 -12.10 13.05 -4.74
CA LEU A 52 -12.89 11.82 -4.64
C LEU A 52 -12.41 10.90 -3.49
N GLY A 53 -11.57 11.40 -2.59
CA GLY A 53 -11.10 10.62 -1.43
C GLY A 53 -10.03 9.57 -1.76
N ARG A 54 -9.51 9.53 -2.99
CA ARG A 54 -8.36 8.69 -3.37
C ARG A 54 -7.06 9.38 -3.00
N VAL A 55 -6.04 8.62 -2.68
CA VAL A 55 -4.67 9.10 -2.52
C VAL A 55 -3.85 8.60 -3.69
N ARG A 56 -3.14 9.51 -4.34
CA ARG A 56 -2.19 9.24 -5.42
C ARG A 56 -0.78 9.44 -4.88
N ILE A 57 0.06 8.44 -5.07
CA ILE A 57 1.46 8.41 -4.65
C ILE A 57 2.29 8.28 -5.92
N ILE A 58 3.28 9.15 -6.09
CA ILE A 58 4.24 9.06 -7.19
C ILE A 58 5.61 8.85 -6.57
N ALA A 59 6.35 7.89 -7.12
CA ALA A 59 7.69 7.57 -6.67
C ALA A 59 8.62 7.29 -7.86
N SER A 60 9.91 7.53 -7.67
CA SER A 60 10.94 7.37 -8.70
C SER A 60 12.06 6.44 -8.21
N LEU A 61 12.69 5.71 -9.13
CA LEU A 61 13.88 4.88 -8.89
C LEU A 61 14.75 4.93 -10.14
N GLY A 62 15.71 5.86 -10.17
CA GLY A 62 16.54 6.10 -11.36
C GLY A 62 15.67 6.43 -12.59
N PRO A 63 15.68 5.62 -13.65
CA PRO A 63 14.82 5.83 -14.83
C PRO A 63 13.36 5.38 -14.67
N ILE A 64 13.03 4.71 -13.57
CA ILE A 64 11.70 4.17 -13.35
C ILE A 64 10.86 5.17 -12.57
N TRP A 65 9.62 5.36 -13.01
CA TRP A 65 8.59 6.12 -12.32
C TRP A 65 7.40 5.21 -12.04
N ARG A 66 6.79 5.37 -10.86
CA ARG A 66 5.67 4.55 -10.42
C ARG A 66 4.58 5.42 -9.81
N GLU A 67 3.35 5.18 -10.25
CA GLU A 67 2.13 5.77 -9.72
C GLU A 67 1.31 4.69 -9.02
N ILE A 68 1.00 4.91 -7.75
CA ILE A 68 0.04 4.11 -6.99
C ILE A 68 -1.16 4.99 -6.64
N VAL A 69 -2.37 4.51 -6.94
CA VAL A 69 -3.60 5.15 -6.50
C VAL A 69 -4.32 4.20 -5.55
N LEU A 70 -4.59 4.65 -4.34
CA LEU A 70 -5.38 3.91 -3.37
C LEU A 70 -6.66 4.63 -2.97
N ASP A 71 -7.69 3.88 -2.63
CA ASP A 71 -8.88 4.40 -1.99
C ASP A 71 -8.61 4.61 -0.48
N ALA A 72 -8.66 5.86 0.00
CA ALA A 72 -8.25 6.15 1.39
C ALA A 72 -9.26 5.65 2.44
N SER A 73 -10.49 5.31 2.02
CA SER A 73 -11.54 4.84 2.93
C SER A 73 -11.42 3.34 3.20
N SER A 74 -11.19 2.55 2.14
CA SER A 74 -11.12 1.09 2.17
C SER A 74 -9.68 0.55 2.22
N GLY A 75 -8.68 1.34 1.83
CA GLY A 75 -7.30 0.88 1.68
C GLY A 75 -7.04 0.04 0.43
N GLN A 76 -7.99 -0.06 -0.49
CA GLN A 76 -7.79 -0.82 -1.72
C GLN A 76 -6.85 -0.06 -2.67
N ILE A 77 -5.85 -0.76 -3.23
CA ILE A 77 -5.05 -0.25 -4.35
C ILE A 77 -5.90 -0.34 -5.62
N LEU A 78 -6.17 0.82 -6.22
CA LEU A 78 -6.97 0.96 -7.44
C LEU A 78 -6.09 1.00 -8.71
N ARG A 79 -4.83 1.42 -8.56
CA ARG A 79 -3.84 1.46 -9.64
C ARG A 79 -2.46 1.22 -9.08
N ASP A 80 -1.70 0.43 -9.82
CA ASP A 80 -0.25 0.33 -9.73
C ASP A 80 0.27 0.40 -11.16
N TYR A 81 0.96 1.49 -11.49
CA TYR A 81 1.37 1.81 -12.85
C TYR A 81 2.83 2.26 -12.84
N ALA A 82 3.69 1.54 -13.54
CA ALA A 82 5.10 1.87 -13.60
C ALA A 82 5.56 1.99 -15.06
N ILE A 83 6.47 2.93 -15.29
CA ILE A 83 7.13 3.15 -16.57
C ILE A 83 8.62 3.35 -16.38
N GLU A 84 9.39 3.01 -17.40
CA GLU A 84 10.83 3.23 -17.46
C GLU A 84 11.18 4.09 -18.68
N PHE A 85 12.13 5.00 -18.51
CA PHE A 85 12.68 5.80 -19.60
C PHE A 85 14.10 5.36 -19.92
N THR A 86 14.47 5.43 -21.21
CA THR A 86 15.90 5.40 -21.53
C THR A 86 16.56 6.67 -20.96
N PRO A 87 17.83 6.63 -20.55
CA PRO A 87 18.52 7.82 -20.03
C PRO A 87 18.52 9.02 -21.00
N SER A 88 18.45 8.77 -22.31
CA SER A 88 18.38 9.81 -23.34
C SER A 88 17.00 10.45 -23.48
N ASP A 89 15.93 9.75 -23.10
CA ASP A 89 14.54 10.19 -23.25
C ASP A 89 13.91 10.60 -21.91
N MET A 90 14.71 10.72 -20.85
CA MET A 90 14.24 11.09 -19.52
C MET A 90 13.64 12.51 -19.53
N PRO A 91 12.36 12.68 -19.16
CA PRO A 91 11.78 14.01 -19.01
C PRO A 91 12.30 14.69 -17.74
N ASP A 92 12.16 16.02 -17.67
CA ASP A 92 12.26 16.82 -16.44
C ASP A 92 10.83 17.09 -15.93
N PRO A 93 10.27 16.21 -15.08
CA PRO A 93 8.87 16.33 -14.68
C PRO A 93 8.69 17.43 -13.64
N ASP A 94 7.55 18.12 -13.73
CA ASP A 94 7.11 19.02 -12.67
C ASP A 94 6.93 18.25 -11.34
N PRO A 95 7.24 18.85 -10.18
CA PRO A 95 7.12 18.18 -8.90
C PRO A 95 5.70 17.63 -8.65
N GLY A 96 5.60 16.33 -8.43
CA GLY A 96 4.32 15.65 -8.18
C GLY A 96 3.50 15.32 -9.42
N ASP A 97 4.07 15.51 -10.61
CA ASP A 97 3.52 14.96 -11.85
C ASP A 97 4.17 13.63 -12.23
N MET A 98 3.34 12.76 -12.82
CA MET A 98 3.81 11.47 -13.33
C MET A 98 4.23 11.70 -14.78
N PRO A 99 5.51 11.50 -15.12
CA PRO A 99 5.95 11.62 -16.49
C PRO A 99 5.22 10.61 -17.39
N ARG A 100 5.17 10.90 -18.68
CA ARG A 100 4.46 10.08 -19.68
C ARG A 100 5.39 9.71 -20.82
N GLY A 101 5.06 8.61 -21.51
CA GLY A 101 5.76 8.18 -22.73
C GLY A 101 6.91 7.19 -22.51
N GLY A 102 7.16 6.76 -21.28
CA GLY A 102 8.07 5.66 -21.01
C GLY A 102 7.47 4.29 -21.34
N ASP A 103 8.33 3.27 -21.35
CA ASP A 103 7.94 1.89 -21.58
C ASP A 103 7.29 1.30 -20.31
N LEU A 104 6.22 0.52 -20.48
CA LEU A 104 5.51 -0.08 -19.35
C LEU A 104 6.38 -1.11 -18.63
N VAL A 105 6.50 -0.97 -17.32
CA VAL A 105 7.10 -1.99 -16.45
C VAL A 105 5.99 -2.90 -15.96
N GLU A 106 5.96 -4.14 -16.47
CA GLU A 106 4.90 -5.11 -16.13
C GLU A 106 4.94 -5.54 -14.66
N ASN A 107 6.13 -5.71 -14.07
CA ASN A 107 6.29 -6.13 -12.68
C ASN A 107 7.31 -5.26 -11.93
N PRO A 108 6.90 -4.08 -11.43
CA PRO A 108 7.80 -3.14 -10.79
C PRO A 108 8.37 -3.61 -9.44
N ASN A 109 7.81 -4.66 -8.85
CA ASN A 109 8.30 -5.23 -7.58
C ASN A 109 9.52 -6.16 -7.78
N GLU A 110 9.78 -6.63 -9.00
CA GLU A 110 10.95 -7.47 -9.30
C GLU A 110 12.22 -6.65 -9.61
N LEU A 111 12.08 -5.33 -9.77
CA LEU A 111 13.20 -4.42 -10.02
C LEU A 111 14.12 -4.26 -8.80
N SER A 112 13.57 -4.35 -7.58
CA SER A 112 14.34 -4.23 -6.34
C SER A 112 15.18 -5.47 -6.00
N LEU A 113 15.00 -6.60 -6.70
CA LEU A 113 15.73 -7.85 -6.44
C LEU A 113 17.03 -8.00 -7.24
N GLN A 114 17.33 -7.04 -8.12
CA GLN A 114 18.45 -7.12 -9.07
C GLN A 114 19.65 -6.24 -8.66
N ASN A 115 19.54 -5.51 -7.53
CA ASN A 115 20.60 -4.65 -6.99
C ASN A 115 21.12 -5.17 -5.65
#